data_AF-A0A2V7GWD1-F1
#
_entry.id   AF-A0A2V7GWD1-F1
#
_cell.length_a   1.000
_cell.length_b   1.000
_cell.length_c   1.000
_cell.angle_alpha   90.00
_cell.angle_beta   90.00
_cell.angle_gamma   90.00
#
_symmetry.space_group_name_H-M   'P 1'
#
loop_
_entity.id
_entity.type
_entity.pdbx_description
1 polymer ?
#
loop_
_entity_poly.entity_id
_entity_poly.type
_entity_poly.pdbx_seq_one_letter_code
_entity_poly.pdbx_strand_id
1 'polypeptide(L)'
;MLPLTLVAAEDSLHWQATVGERRTALAKGDSILGSLLQARAPEVTWILPDALRRAARRAPGIAPDPDQMGSAILLHGSKHNPEVVPDPLRSELRTLAALAGGGGGRYVLVPAGLVFRRPPPPLPTSPGIGVAELTIVLVDVRTGRVGFRTVARGEGADPWTALTRAVKGLTPGLP
;
A
#
# COMPACT_ATOMS: atom_id res chain seq x y z
N MET A 1 6.96 -2.27 5.50
CA MET A 1 5.90 -1.88 4.55
C MET A 1 6.42 -2.14 3.14
N LEU A 2 5.67 -2.85 2.29
CA LEU A 2 6.00 -2.99 0.86
C LEU A 2 5.71 -1.70 0.09
N PRO A 3 6.41 -1.44 -1.03
CA PRO A 3 6.01 -0.36 -1.94
C PRO A 3 4.61 -0.62 -2.51
N LEU A 4 3.90 0.48 -2.79
CA LEU A 4 2.71 0.45 -3.62
C LEU A 4 3.12 0.07 -5.05
N THR A 5 2.42 -0.90 -5.66
CA THR A 5 2.70 -1.39 -7.03
C THR A 5 1.55 -1.09 -8.01
N LEU A 6 0.37 -0.76 -7.48
CA LEU A 6 -0.85 -0.47 -8.24
C LEU A 6 -1.43 0.88 -7.85
N VAL A 7 -1.50 1.79 -8.82
CA VAL A 7 -2.24 3.05 -8.76
C VAL A 7 -3.11 3.12 -10.01
N ALA A 8 -4.40 3.38 -9.82
CA ALA A 8 -5.35 3.59 -10.90
C ALA A 8 -6.24 4.80 -10.57
N ALA A 9 -6.70 5.51 -11.60
CA ALA A 9 -7.69 6.57 -11.46
C ALA A 9 -8.79 6.35 -12.49
N GLU A 10 -10.05 6.49 -12.09
CA GLU A 10 -11.17 6.52 -13.02
C GLU A 10 -11.04 7.69 -13.99
N ASP A 11 -11.32 7.45 -15.27
CA ASP A 11 -11.09 8.45 -16.31
C ASP A 11 -11.92 9.72 -16.11
N SER A 12 -13.11 9.56 -15.53
CA SER A 12 -14.05 10.64 -15.23
C SER A 12 -13.55 11.67 -14.22
N LEU A 13 -12.46 11.38 -13.49
CA LEU A 13 -11.84 12.32 -12.56
C LEU A 13 -10.93 13.34 -13.26
N HIS A 14 -10.50 13.06 -14.49
CA HIS A 14 -9.52 13.86 -15.22
C HIS A 14 -8.20 14.09 -14.46
N TRP A 15 -7.87 13.22 -13.49
CA TRP A 15 -6.68 13.30 -12.64
C TRP A 15 -5.43 12.69 -13.27
N GLN A 16 -5.48 12.21 -14.51
CA GLN A 16 -4.35 11.58 -15.19
C GLN A 16 -3.13 12.51 -15.25
N ALA A 17 -3.35 13.81 -15.48
CA ALA A 17 -2.29 14.81 -15.46
C ALA A 17 -1.67 15.02 -14.07
N THR A 18 -2.44 14.84 -13.00
CA THR A 18 -2.01 15.05 -11.60
C THR A 18 -1.36 13.82 -10.98
N VAL A 19 -1.85 12.63 -11.35
CA VAL A 19 -1.20 11.35 -11.04
C VAL A 19 0.08 11.22 -11.87
N GLY A 20 0.16 11.88 -13.03
CA GLY A 20 1.39 12.03 -13.80
C GLY A 20 1.99 10.69 -14.22
N GLU A 21 3.32 10.61 -14.30
CA GLU A 21 4.01 9.35 -14.56
C GLU A 21 3.78 8.37 -13.40
N ARG A 22 3.32 7.15 -13.73
CA ARG A 22 2.99 6.09 -12.75
C ARG A 22 4.07 5.91 -11.68
N ARG A 23 5.35 5.90 -12.06
CA ARG A 23 6.46 5.71 -11.12
C ARG A 23 6.52 6.83 -10.07
N THR A 24 6.34 8.07 -10.49
CA THR A 24 6.30 9.25 -9.61
C THR A 24 5.10 9.20 -8.68
N ALA A 25 3.94 8.76 -9.18
CA ALA A 25 2.76 8.56 -8.33
C ALA A 25 2.97 7.49 -7.25
N LEU A 26 3.57 6.35 -7.59
CA LEU A 26 3.86 5.28 -6.64
C LEU A 26 4.84 5.77 -5.56
N ALA A 27 5.92 6.43 -5.95
CA ALA A 27 6.90 6.98 -5.01
C ALA A 27 6.29 8.05 -4.08
N LYS A 28 5.41 8.92 -4.61
CA LYS A 28 4.70 9.91 -3.80
C LYS A 28 3.69 9.25 -2.85
N GLY A 29 2.98 8.22 -3.31
CA GLY A 29 2.09 7.42 -2.48
C GLY A 29 2.83 6.74 -1.32
N ASP A 30 3.98 6.11 -1.60
CA ASP A 30 4.87 5.50 -0.61
C ASP A 30 5.35 6.53 0.43
N SER A 31 5.71 7.74 -0.03
CA SER A 31 6.16 8.83 0.86
C SER A 31 5.05 9.30 1.81
N ILE A 32 3.83 9.49 1.31
CA ILE A 32 2.65 9.88 2.12
C ILE A 32 2.33 8.78 3.14
N LEU A 33 2.31 7.52 2.69
CA LEU A 33 2.08 6.35 3.53
C LEU A 33 3.11 6.24 4.64
N GLY A 34 4.39 6.24 4.30
CA GLY A 34 5.49 6.12 5.26
C GLY A 34 5.46 7.24 6.30
N SER A 35 5.29 8.49 5.86
CA SER A 35 5.25 9.66 6.75
C SER A 35 4.09 9.60 7.75
N LEU A 36 2.89 9.25 7.28
CA LEU A 36 1.70 9.17 8.14
C LEU A 36 1.76 7.96 9.09
N LEU A 37 2.23 6.81 8.63
CA LEU A 37 2.40 5.63 9.48
C LEU A 37 3.40 5.88 10.61
N GLN A 38 4.54 6.50 10.30
CA GLN A 38 5.54 6.85 11.32
C GLN A 38 5.03 7.89 12.31
N ALA A 39 4.26 8.88 11.85
CA ALA A 39 3.68 9.90 12.74
C ALA A 39 2.55 9.36 13.62
N ARG A 40 1.78 8.37 13.14
CA ARG A 40 0.59 7.84 13.82
C ARG A 40 0.85 6.58 14.64
N ALA A 41 1.92 5.86 14.35
CA ALA A 41 2.36 4.66 15.08
C ALA A 41 3.88 4.73 15.32
N PRO A 42 4.37 5.71 16.10
CA PRO A 42 5.80 5.88 16.39
C PRO A 42 6.40 4.71 17.19
N GLU A 43 5.57 3.95 17.91
CA GLU A 43 5.96 2.76 18.66
C GLU A 43 6.36 1.57 17.74
N VAL A 44 6.03 1.64 16.46
CA VAL A 44 6.38 0.60 15.48
C VAL A 44 7.68 0.96 14.78
N THR A 45 8.66 0.05 14.80
CA THR A 45 9.88 0.19 14.01
C THR A 45 9.60 -0.09 12.52
N TRP A 46 9.30 0.96 11.76
CA TRP A 46 8.96 0.85 10.35
C TRP A 46 10.19 0.66 9.46
N ILE A 47 10.18 -0.42 8.66
CA ILE A 47 11.02 -0.55 7.46
C ILE A 47 10.19 -0.07 6.28
N LEU A 48 10.56 1.10 5.75
CA LEU A 48 9.88 1.75 4.63
C LEU A 48 10.39 1.27 3.26
N PRO A 49 9.66 1.52 2.17
CA PRO A 49 10.01 1.05 0.82
C PRO A 49 11.47 1.35 0.40
N ASP A 50 12.02 2.53 0.68
CA ASP A 50 13.40 2.85 0.30
C ASP A 50 14.46 2.04 1.05
N ALA A 51 14.21 1.71 2.33
CA ALA A 51 15.06 0.80 3.08
C ALA A 51 14.96 -0.63 2.53
N LEU A 52 13.77 -1.05 2.12
CA LEU A 52 13.51 -2.34 1.51
C LEU A 52 14.21 -2.49 0.15
N ARG A 53 14.09 -1.48 -0.74
CA ARG A 53 14.80 -1.41 -2.02
C ARG A 53 16.31 -1.47 -1.83
N ARG A 54 16.85 -0.76 -0.82
CA ARG A 54 18.28 -0.83 -0.47
C ARG A 54 18.69 -2.19 0.07
N ALA A 55 17.84 -2.89 0.81
CA ALA A 55 18.11 -4.26 1.25
C ALA A 55 18.12 -5.23 0.06
N ALA A 56 17.14 -5.14 -0.84
CA ALA A 56 17.07 -6.00 -2.01
C ALA A 56 18.29 -5.82 -2.94
N ARG A 57 18.70 -4.57 -3.22
CA ARG A 57 19.89 -4.27 -4.03
C ARG A 57 21.21 -4.82 -3.45
N ARG A 58 21.27 -5.10 -2.14
CA ARG A 58 22.44 -5.71 -1.50
C ARG A 58 22.55 -7.22 -1.71
N ALA A 59 21.48 -7.87 -2.19
CA ALA A 59 21.44 -9.31 -2.42
C ALA A 59 20.74 -9.65 -3.77
N PRO A 60 21.26 -9.17 -4.92
CA PRO A 60 20.57 -9.24 -6.22
C PRO A 60 20.34 -10.65 -6.76
N GLY A 61 21.00 -11.69 -6.21
CA GLY A 61 20.79 -13.09 -6.60
C GLY A 61 19.75 -13.85 -5.76
N ILE A 62 19.23 -13.24 -4.69
CA ILE A 62 18.33 -13.91 -3.73
C ILE A 62 17.10 -13.05 -3.47
N ALA A 63 17.28 -11.72 -3.34
CA ALA A 63 16.19 -10.82 -3.01
C ALA A 63 15.28 -10.61 -4.23
N PRO A 64 13.95 -10.76 -4.09
CA PRO A 64 13.04 -10.30 -5.11
C PRO A 64 13.07 -8.77 -5.19
N ASP A 65 12.77 -8.22 -6.36
CA ASP A 65 12.60 -6.77 -6.53
C ASP A 65 11.28 -6.33 -5.87
N PRO A 66 11.32 -5.53 -4.79
CA PRO A 66 10.11 -5.13 -4.07
C PRO A 66 9.07 -4.42 -4.95
N ASP A 67 9.51 -3.69 -5.98
CA ASP A 67 8.63 -2.94 -6.88
C ASP A 67 7.96 -3.83 -7.95
N GLN A 68 8.43 -5.07 -8.12
CA GLN A 68 7.90 -6.04 -9.10
C GLN A 68 7.20 -7.25 -8.46
N MET A 69 7.16 -7.31 -7.12
CA MET A 69 6.40 -8.34 -6.43
C MET A 69 4.91 -8.25 -6.79
N GLY A 70 4.27 -9.40 -6.98
CA GLY A 70 2.85 -9.51 -7.36
C GLY A 70 1.86 -9.12 -6.25
N SER A 71 2.14 -8.11 -5.43
CA SER A 71 1.36 -7.70 -4.25
C SER A 71 -0.08 -7.27 -4.59
N ALA A 72 -0.34 -6.84 -5.83
CA ALA A 72 -1.67 -6.52 -6.33
C ALA A 72 -2.65 -7.70 -6.29
N ILE A 73 -2.16 -8.95 -6.22
CA ILE A 73 -3.02 -10.14 -6.01
C ILE A 73 -3.81 -10.08 -4.70
N LEU A 74 -3.33 -9.30 -3.73
CA LEU A 74 -3.97 -9.11 -2.44
C LEU A 74 -5.11 -8.06 -2.49
N LEU A 75 -5.30 -7.36 -3.62
CA LEU A 75 -6.32 -6.34 -3.78
C LEU A 75 -7.74 -6.90 -3.59
N HIS A 76 -8.03 -8.04 -4.21
CA HIS A 76 -9.33 -8.70 -4.13
C HIS A 76 -9.32 -9.97 -3.27
N GLY A 77 -8.15 -10.37 -2.77
CA GLY A 77 -7.94 -11.65 -2.07
C GLY A 77 -7.97 -12.83 -3.03
N SER A 78 -7.34 -13.93 -2.65
CA SER A 78 -7.35 -15.15 -3.45
C SER A 78 -8.77 -15.75 -3.48
N LYS A 79 -9.21 -16.18 -4.67
CA LYS A 79 -10.48 -16.90 -4.86
C LYS A 79 -10.52 -18.23 -4.12
N HIS A 80 -9.36 -18.84 -3.86
CA HIS A 80 -9.28 -20.20 -3.32
C HIS A 80 -9.01 -20.19 -1.82
N ASN A 81 -8.22 -19.23 -1.32
CA ASN A 81 -7.97 -19.07 0.10
C ASN A 81 -7.67 -17.59 0.43
N PRO A 82 -8.69 -16.77 0.73
CA PRO A 82 -8.51 -15.34 0.94
C PRO A 82 -7.69 -15.00 2.20
N GLU A 83 -7.51 -15.97 3.11
CA GLU A 83 -6.76 -15.81 4.35
C GLU A 83 -5.26 -16.13 4.21
N VAL A 84 -4.82 -16.66 3.07
CA VAL A 84 -3.44 -17.10 2.86
C VAL A 84 -2.86 -16.41 1.64
N VAL A 85 -1.65 -15.88 1.79
CA VAL A 85 -0.89 -15.29 0.68
C VAL A 85 -0.45 -16.43 -0.26
N PRO A 86 -0.77 -16.34 -1.56
CA PRO A 86 -0.34 -17.35 -2.53
C PRO A 86 1.17 -17.28 -2.79
N ASP A 87 1.76 -18.40 -3.19
CA ASP A 87 3.09 -18.40 -3.81
C ASP A 87 3.01 -17.82 -5.24
N PRO A 88 4.07 -17.17 -5.75
CA PRO A 88 5.39 -16.98 -5.13
C PRO A 88 5.44 -15.84 -4.10
N LEU A 89 4.42 -14.99 -4.02
CA LEU A 89 4.43 -13.78 -3.16
C LEU A 89 4.74 -14.10 -1.69
N ARG A 90 4.24 -15.22 -1.17
CA ARG A 90 4.53 -15.67 0.19
C ARG A 90 6.03 -15.95 0.43
N SER A 91 6.71 -16.65 -0.48
CA SER A 91 8.15 -16.92 -0.35
C SER A 91 8.97 -15.64 -0.52
N GLU A 92 8.60 -14.77 -1.45
CA GLU A 92 9.22 -13.47 -1.67
C GLU A 92 9.15 -12.56 -0.42
N LEU A 93 7.97 -12.48 0.21
CA LEU A 93 7.78 -11.75 1.47
C LEU A 93 8.69 -12.28 2.58
N ARG A 94 8.84 -13.61 2.67
CA ARG A 94 9.71 -14.25 3.65
C ARG A 94 11.18 -13.90 3.42
N THR A 95 11.63 -13.97 2.17
CA THR A 95 12.99 -13.59 1.79
C THR A 95 13.27 -12.12 2.11
N LEU A 96 12.38 -11.21 1.74
CA LEU A 96 12.56 -9.79 2.03
C LEU A 96 12.53 -9.47 3.53
N ALA A 97 11.62 -10.09 4.29
CA ALA A 97 11.57 -9.89 5.74
C ALA A 97 12.85 -10.38 6.43
N ALA A 98 13.44 -11.48 5.96
CA ALA A 98 14.72 -11.97 6.47
C ALA A 98 15.87 -10.99 6.17
N LEU A 99 15.92 -10.45 4.95
CA LEU A 99 16.99 -9.55 4.50
C LEU A 99 16.89 -8.13 5.10
N ALA A 100 15.69 -7.56 5.17
CA ALA A 100 15.48 -6.19 5.60
C ALA A 100 15.20 -6.07 7.11
N GLY A 101 14.55 -7.07 7.70
CA GLY A 101 14.10 -7.06 9.10
C GLY A 101 15.14 -7.46 10.13
N GLY A 102 16.39 -7.73 9.73
CA GLY A 102 17.41 -8.27 10.64
C GLY A 102 16.98 -9.57 11.32
N GLY A 103 16.11 -10.36 10.67
CA GLY A 103 15.50 -11.57 11.25
C GLY A 103 14.23 -11.35 12.10
N GLY A 104 13.80 -10.11 12.37
CA GLY A 104 12.69 -9.78 13.28
C GLY A 104 11.37 -9.35 12.63
N GLY A 105 11.31 -9.20 11.30
CA GLY A 105 10.11 -8.75 10.60
C GLY A 105 9.01 -9.81 10.55
N ARG A 106 8.20 -9.94 11.59
CA ARG A 106 7.07 -10.90 11.61
C ARG A 106 5.91 -10.46 10.71
N TYR A 107 5.63 -9.17 10.69
CA TYR A 107 4.49 -8.61 9.99
C TYR A 107 4.92 -7.69 8.86
N VAL A 108 4.25 -7.82 7.71
CA VAL A 108 4.42 -6.93 6.58
C VAL A 108 3.09 -6.26 6.27
N LEU A 109 3.12 -4.94 6.27
CA LEU A 109 2.04 -4.10 5.74
C LEU A 109 2.20 -3.96 4.22
N VAL A 110 1.18 -4.38 3.47
CA VAL A 110 1.15 -4.39 2.01
C VAL A 110 0.07 -3.42 1.51
N PRO A 111 0.47 -2.32 0.85
CA PRO A 111 -0.44 -1.52 0.03
C PRO A 111 -0.77 -2.29 -1.25
N ALA A 112 -1.88 -3.02 -1.24
CA ALA A 112 -2.26 -3.91 -2.34
C ALA A 112 -2.80 -3.14 -3.56
N GLY A 113 -3.25 -1.89 -3.35
CA GLY A 113 -3.61 -1.02 -4.46
C GLY A 113 -4.24 0.29 -3.99
N LEU A 114 -4.05 1.32 -4.80
CA LEU A 114 -4.66 2.63 -4.66
C LEU A 114 -5.51 2.92 -5.89
N VAL A 115 -6.82 3.11 -5.70
CA VAL A 115 -7.75 3.41 -6.78
C VAL A 115 -8.45 4.73 -6.47
N PHE A 116 -8.35 5.69 -7.38
CA PHE A 116 -9.10 6.94 -7.31
C PHE A 116 -10.40 6.78 -8.08
N ARG A 117 -11.53 7.06 -7.43
CA ARG A 117 -12.87 6.92 -8.00
C ARG A 117 -13.73 8.14 -7.77
N ARG A 118 -14.77 8.32 -8.57
CA ARG A 118 -15.82 9.29 -8.26
C ARG A 118 -16.60 8.83 -7.02
N PRO A 119 -17.00 9.75 -6.12
CA PRO A 119 -17.88 9.38 -5.02
C PRO A 119 -19.20 8.82 -5.56
N PRO A 120 -19.74 7.72 -5.02
CA PRO A 120 -21.03 7.20 -5.46
C PRO A 120 -22.15 8.22 -5.12
N PRO A 121 -23.16 8.38 -5.99
CA PRO A 121 -24.36 9.16 -5.65
C PRO A 121 -25.04 8.54 -4.40
N PRO A 122 -25.63 9.35 -3.49
CA PRO A 122 -26.28 10.64 -3.73
C PRO A 122 -25.51 11.86 -3.22
N LEU A 123 -24.21 11.74 -2.90
CA LEU A 123 -23.47 12.90 -2.36
C LEU A 123 -23.48 14.04 -3.39
N PRO A 124 -23.91 15.27 -3.02
CA PRO A 124 -23.72 16.44 -3.85
C PRO A 124 -22.22 16.65 -4.00
N THR A 125 -21.69 16.19 -5.13
CA THR A 125 -20.26 16.23 -5.40
C THR A 125 -19.94 17.53 -6.08
N SER A 126 -19.16 18.37 -5.41
CA SER A 126 -18.53 19.50 -6.10
C SER A 126 -17.71 18.94 -7.26
N PRO A 127 -17.79 19.53 -8.47
CA PRO A 127 -16.99 19.10 -9.59
C PRO A 127 -15.51 19.10 -9.19
N GLY A 128 -14.84 17.95 -9.41
CA GLY A 128 -13.43 17.75 -9.06
C GLY A 128 -13.15 17.02 -7.75
N ILE A 129 -14.16 16.63 -6.95
CA ILE A 129 -13.95 15.75 -5.79
C ILE A 129 -13.88 14.29 -6.22
N GLY A 130 -12.83 13.59 -5.78
CA GLY A 130 -12.67 12.14 -5.90
C GLY A 130 -12.37 11.46 -4.57
N VAL A 131 -12.60 10.15 -4.52
CA VAL A 131 -12.32 9.27 -3.38
C VAL A 131 -11.09 8.45 -3.69
N ALA A 132 -10.11 8.45 -2.79
CA ALA A 132 -9.04 7.48 -2.78
C ALA A 132 -9.50 6.22 -2.03
N GLU A 133 -9.51 5.07 -2.69
CA GLU A 133 -9.67 3.75 -2.09
C GLU A 133 -8.30 3.07 -2.00
N LEU A 134 -7.79 2.97 -0.77
CA LEU A 134 -6.49 2.36 -0.49
C LEU A 134 -6.69 1.02 0.20
N THR A 135 -6.34 -0.06 -0.48
CA THR A 135 -6.38 -1.41 0.08
C THR A 135 -5.08 -1.71 0.80
N ILE A 136 -5.18 -2.00 2.10
CA ILE A 136 -4.06 -2.34 2.97
C ILE A 136 -4.27 -3.73 3.53
N VAL A 137 -3.21 -4.53 3.48
CA VAL A 137 -3.20 -5.91 3.95
C VAL A 137 -2.04 -6.12 4.91
N LEU A 138 -2.30 -6.68 6.09
CA LEU A 138 -1.27 -7.11 7.01
C LEU A 138 -1.06 -8.61 6.87
N VAL A 139 0.18 -9.01 6.64
CA VAL A 139 0.57 -10.40 6.47
C VAL A 139 1.49 -10.82 7.61
N ASP A 140 1.19 -11.93 8.27
CA ASP A 140 2.17 -12.67 9.10
C ASP A 140 3.06 -13.48 8.15
N VAL A 141 4.30 -13.05 8.01
CA VAL A 141 5.27 -13.64 7.06
C VAL A 141 5.71 -15.04 7.47
N ARG A 142 5.62 -15.36 8.77
CA ARG A 142 6.02 -16.67 9.29
C ARG A 142 5.03 -17.75 8.86
N THR A 143 3.74 -17.42 8.88
CA THR A 143 2.65 -18.35 8.52
C THR A 143 2.11 -18.13 7.11
N GLY A 144 2.42 -17.00 6.47
CA GLY A 144 1.83 -16.57 5.21
C GLY A 144 0.35 -16.20 5.32
N ARG A 145 -0.17 -15.93 6.52
CA ARG A 145 -1.59 -15.63 6.72
C ARG A 145 -1.85 -14.13 6.64
N VAL A 146 -2.97 -13.77 6.04
CA VAL A 146 -3.54 -12.43 6.06
C VAL A 146 -4.17 -12.22 7.43
N GLY A 147 -3.55 -11.36 8.26
CA GLY A 147 -4.06 -11.03 9.59
C GLY A 147 -5.20 -10.02 9.54
N PHE A 148 -5.09 -9.02 8.66
CA PHE A 148 -6.21 -8.12 8.35
C PHE A 148 -6.12 -7.62 6.91
N ARG A 149 -7.27 -7.25 6.36
CA ARG A 149 -7.41 -6.51 5.10
C ARG A 149 -8.49 -5.45 5.27
N THR A 150 -8.19 -4.23 4.84
CA THR A 150 -9.14 -3.12 4.88
C THR A 150 -9.02 -2.25 3.64
N VAL A 151 -10.10 -1.52 3.33
CA VAL A 151 -10.12 -0.47 2.30
C VAL A 151 -10.33 0.85 3.01
N ALA A 152 -9.28 1.65 3.11
CA ALA A 152 -9.37 3.01 3.60
C ALA A 152 -9.89 3.93 2.50
N ARG A 153 -10.79 4.85 2.88
CA ARG A 153 -11.40 5.81 1.97
C ARG A 153 -11.15 7.23 2.43
N GLY A 154 -10.86 8.12 1.49
CA GLY A 154 -10.71 9.54 1.75
C GLY A 154 -11.11 10.37 0.54
N GLU A 155 -11.97 11.36 0.76
CA GLU A 155 -12.39 12.31 -0.27
C GLU A 155 -11.40 13.46 -0.39
N GLY A 156 -11.14 13.97 -1.59
CA GLY A 156 -10.29 15.14 -1.80
C GLY A 156 -10.55 15.82 -3.13
N ALA A 157 -10.19 17.10 -3.21
CA ALA A 157 -10.20 17.87 -4.46
C ALA A 157 -9.03 17.52 -5.39
N ASP A 158 -8.03 16.80 -4.86
CA ASP A 158 -6.89 16.28 -5.59
C ASP A 158 -6.52 14.87 -5.06
N PRO A 159 -5.78 14.06 -5.85
CA PRO A 159 -5.42 12.69 -5.48
C PRO A 159 -4.67 12.59 -4.13
N TRP A 160 -3.81 13.56 -3.82
CA TRP A 160 -2.92 13.48 -2.67
C TRP A 160 -3.64 13.87 -1.38
N THR A 161 -4.55 14.84 -1.43
CA THR A 161 -5.48 15.13 -0.33
C THR A 161 -6.39 13.96 -0.04
N ALA A 162 -6.95 13.33 -1.09
CA ALA A 162 -7.80 12.15 -0.97
C ALA A 162 -7.04 10.99 -0.31
N LEU A 163 -5.84 10.67 -0.80
CA LEU A 163 -4.97 9.64 -0.22
C LEU A 163 -4.59 9.95 1.24
N THR A 164 -4.21 11.19 1.55
CA THR A 164 -3.87 11.60 2.92
C THR A 164 -5.02 11.35 3.89
N ARG A 165 -6.26 11.68 3.48
CA ARG A 165 -7.46 11.43 4.28
C ARG A 165 -7.75 9.93 4.41
N ALA A 166 -7.56 9.15 3.35
CA ALA A 166 -7.70 7.70 3.40
C ALA A 166 -6.72 7.09 4.42
N VAL A 167 -5.44 7.45 4.36
CA VAL A 167 -4.42 6.95 5.28
C VAL A 167 -4.70 7.37 6.73
N LYS A 168 -5.16 8.61 6.96
CA LYS A 168 -5.60 9.05 8.31
C LYS A 168 -6.74 8.19 8.87
N GLY A 169 -7.60 7.63 8.01
CA GLY A 169 -8.65 6.70 8.41
C GLY A 169 -8.17 5.28 8.79
N LEU A 170 -6.91 4.92 8.51
CA LEU A 170 -6.33 3.61 8.88
C LEU A 170 -5.90 3.52 10.34
N THR A 171 -5.59 4.67 10.95
CA THR A 171 -5.06 4.78 12.31
C THR A 171 -6.05 5.57 13.15
N PRO A 172 -6.24 5.22 14.43
CA PRO A 172 -7.02 6.05 15.34
C PRO A 172 -6.52 7.51 15.32
N GLY A 173 -7.42 8.45 15.59
CA GLY A 173 -7.02 9.83 15.84
C GLY A 173 -5.93 9.90 16.91
N LEU A 174 -5.04 10.89 16.81
CA LEU A 174 -4.25 11.28 17.98
C LEU A 174 -5.27 11.78 19.01
N PRO A 175 -5.12 11.45 20.31
CA PRO A 175 -5.90 12.11 21.36
C PRO A 175 -5.69 13.63 21.33
#